data_AF-C3PJ40-F1
#
_entry.id   AF-C3PJ40-F1
#
_cell.length_a   1.000
_cell.length_b   1.000
_cell.length_c   1.000
_cell.angle_alpha   90.00
_cell.angle_beta   90.00
_cell.angle_gamma   90.00
#
_symmetry.space_group_name_H-M   'P 1'
#
loop_
_entity.id
_entity.type
_entity.pdbx_description
1 polymer ?
#
loop_
_entity_poly.entity_id
_entity_poly.type
_entity_poly.pdbx_seq_one_letter_code
_entity_poly.pdbx_strand_id
1 'polypeptide(L)'
;MSRVVLHRRSASSSGSTLGAMSEYQLSPEQQLEQLSSYMEVHYPLPDFRPPWAGGGSPDADRYCALLPDRIVQASMMVLGSAVDHSLPGTAFTEGVSVENSEVGAIFVPSEQNGRWAVSLHSGGWWRGDGKALEMQWRPEVAAAAQLSGTTIIDVDYPLAPEHTVAEMVQSVQAAVDYAREHGAERVTVWGYSSGGALAALVPADALLLTFPDFGALAKLPEEIRGEYALDEAALPAAYSDILVQTATQDEIAERVEIPGAQTAEYVSMHRISTPAVARQRIKDSAEFL
;
A
#
# COMPACT_ATOMS: atom_id res chain seq x y z
N MET A 1 -40.44 41.13 62.56
CA MET A 1 -40.48 40.82 61.12
C MET A 1 -40.58 42.11 60.34
N SER A 2 -39.48 42.57 59.74
CA SER A 2 -39.47 43.55 58.64
C SER A 2 -38.05 43.59 58.05
N ARG A 3 -37.98 43.38 56.73
CA ARG A 3 -36.76 43.46 55.92
C ARG A 3 -36.38 44.93 55.75
N VAL A 4 -35.10 45.26 55.93
CA VAL A 4 -34.48 46.49 55.44
C VAL A 4 -33.41 46.11 54.42
N VAL A 5 -33.51 46.77 53.26
CA VAL A 5 -32.62 46.69 52.10
C VAL A 5 -31.35 47.49 52.38
N LEU A 6 -30.18 46.96 52.02
CA LEU A 6 -28.96 47.74 51.86
C LEU A 6 -28.29 47.38 50.52
N HIS A 7 -28.30 48.36 49.63
CA HIS A 7 -27.57 48.41 48.37
C HIS A 7 -26.05 48.38 48.61
N ARG A 8 -25.31 47.57 47.85
CA ARG A 8 -23.95 47.93 47.42
C ARG A 8 -23.70 47.53 45.97
N ARG A 9 -23.13 48.49 45.25
CA ARG A 9 -22.78 48.50 43.83
C ARG A 9 -21.53 47.65 43.55
N SER A 10 -21.54 47.07 42.35
CA SER A 10 -20.45 46.71 41.44
C SER A 10 -19.02 46.67 41.98
N ALA A 11 -18.42 45.48 41.90
CA ALA A 11 -17.01 45.31 41.59
C ALA A 11 -16.93 44.45 40.32
N SER A 12 -16.33 45.02 39.29
CA SER A 12 -15.95 44.37 38.04
C SER A 12 -14.92 43.28 38.31
N SER A 13 -15.25 42.03 38.00
CA SER A 13 -14.25 41.01 37.71
C SER A 13 -14.33 40.64 36.23
N SER A 14 -13.41 41.22 35.46
CA SER A 14 -13.03 40.72 34.15
C SER A 14 -12.46 39.32 34.33
N GLY A 15 -13.31 38.30 34.28
CA GLY A 15 -12.89 36.93 34.06
C GLY A 15 -12.37 36.84 32.64
N SER A 16 -11.04 36.83 32.48
CA SER A 16 -10.44 36.42 31.21
C SER A 16 -10.87 34.99 30.96
N THR A 17 -11.67 34.78 29.93
CA THR A 17 -11.87 33.47 29.33
C THR A 17 -10.48 32.97 28.94
N LEU A 18 -9.96 32.03 29.72
CA LEU A 18 -8.87 31.17 29.28
C LEU A 18 -9.35 30.56 27.98
N GLY A 19 -8.82 31.07 26.86
CA GLY A 19 -9.02 30.46 25.56
C GLY A 19 -8.60 29.01 25.69
N ALA A 20 -9.53 28.11 25.41
CA ALA A 20 -9.18 26.72 25.19
C ALA A 20 -8.07 26.71 24.14
N MET A 21 -6.86 26.37 24.57
CA MET A 21 -5.82 25.96 23.64
C MET A 21 -6.38 24.71 22.98
N SER A 22 -6.92 24.82 21.77
CA SER A 22 -7.01 23.66 20.90
C SER A 22 -5.58 23.14 20.80
N GLU A 23 -5.32 21.96 21.36
CA GLU A 23 -4.11 21.22 21.07
C GLU A 23 -3.95 21.23 19.55
N TYR A 24 -2.86 21.83 19.05
CA TYR A 24 -2.60 21.92 17.62
C TYR A 24 -2.33 20.50 17.13
N GLN A 25 -3.39 19.78 16.74
CA GLN A 25 -3.26 18.51 16.06
C GLN A 25 -2.70 18.80 14.66
N LEU A 26 -1.53 18.24 14.36
CA LEU A 26 -0.90 18.37 13.05
C LEU A 26 -1.87 17.86 11.97
N SER A 27 -1.97 18.60 10.87
CA SER A 27 -2.66 18.12 9.66
C SER A 27 -2.00 16.84 9.14
N PRO A 28 -2.71 15.99 8.37
CA PRO A 28 -2.11 14.80 7.75
C PRO A 28 -0.82 15.10 6.97
N GLU A 29 -0.77 16.22 6.25
CA GLU A 29 0.39 16.65 5.48
C GLU A 29 1.58 17.00 6.38
N GLN A 30 1.32 17.72 7.47
CA GLN A 30 2.35 18.03 8.47
C GLN A 30 2.84 16.78 9.21
N GLN A 31 1.97 15.80 9.47
CA GLN A 31 2.39 14.52 10.06
C GLN A 31 3.29 13.74 9.09
N LEU A 32 2.93 13.70 7.81
CA LEU A 32 3.75 13.07 6.78
C LEU A 32 5.11 13.76 6.66
N GLU A 33 5.14 15.09 6.57
CA GLU A 33 6.37 15.89 6.49
C GLU A 33 7.30 15.64 7.69
N GLN A 34 6.74 15.62 8.90
CA GLN A 34 7.53 15.38 10.11
C GLN A 34 8.08 13.95 10.15
N LEU A 35 7.28 12.96 9.74
CA LEU A 35 7.70 11.56 9.64
C LEU A 35 8.80 11.39 8.57
N SER A 36 8.58 11.87 7.35
CA SER A 36 9.53 11.71 6.26
C SER A 36 10.86 12.42 6.55
N SER A 37 10.82 13.62 7.14
CA SER A 37 12.02 14.35 7.58
C SER A 37 12.83 13.56 8.60
N TYR A 38 12.16 12.92 9.58
CA TYR A 38 12.85 12.06 10.55
C TYR A 38 13.46 10.83 9.86
N MET A 39 12.69 10.20 8.96
CA MET A 39 13.15 9.02 8.23
C MET A 39 14.38 9.29 7.37
N GLU A 40 14.43 10.44 6.68
CA GLU A 40 15.56 10.85 5.84
C GLU A 40 16.84 11.01 6.65
N VAL A 41 16.75 11.60 7.84
CA VAL A 41 17.91 11.85 8.72
C VAL A 41 18.42 10.55 9.37
N HIS A 42 17.52 9.64 9.76
CA HIS A 42 17.86 8.50 10.59
C HIS A 42 17.99 7.17 9.83
N TYR A 43 17.41 7.05 8.64
CA TYR A 43 17.45 5.85 7.81
C TYR A 43 17.81 6.23 6.37
N PRO A 44 19.11 6.44 6.07
CA PRO A 44 19.54 6.87 4.75
C PRO A 44 19.11 5.89 3.67
N LEU A 45 18.65 6.41 2.54
CA LEU A 45 18.21 5.60 1.41
C LEU A 45 19.41 4.89 0.77
N PRO A 46 19.35 3.55 0.58
CA PRO A 46 20.32 2.83 -0.23
C PRO A 46 20.13 3.12 -1.72
N ASP A 47 21.05 2.63 -2.55
CA ASP A 47 20.90 2.68 -4.01
C ASP A 47 19.77 1.76 -4.48
N PHE A 48 18.70 2.36 -5.01
CA PHE A 48 17.54 1.67 -5.58
C PHE A 48 17.61 1.49 -7.10
N ARG A 49 18.73 1.85 -7.75
CA ARG A 49 18.87 1.63 -9.20
C ARG A 49 18.88 0.12 -9.49
N PRO A 50 18.26 -0.33 -10.59
CA PRO A 50 18.29 -1.73 -10.99
C PRO A 50 19.68 -2.15 -11.49
N PRO A 51 19.96 -3.48 -11.58
CA PRO A 51 21.23 -4.00 -12.09
C PRO A 51 21.61 -3.45 -13.47
N TRP A 52 20.65 -3.33 -14.39
CA TRP A 52 20.88 -2.79 -15.75
C TRP A 52 21.09 -1.27 -15.80
N ALA A 53 20.90 -0.54 -14.70
CA ALA A 53 21.23 0.88 -14.56
C ALA A 53 22.47 1.10 -13.65
N GLY A 54 23.27 0.05 -13.42
CA GLY A 54 24.47 0.10 -12.59
C GLY A 54 24.19 0.14 -11.08
N GLY A 55 23.02 -0.32 -10.65
CA GLY A 55 22.68 -0.57 -9.25
C GLY A 55 22.60 -2.08 -8.93
N GLY A 56 21.52 -2.51 -8.27
CA GLY A 56 21.35 -3.90 -7.81
C GLY A 56 21.82 -4.14 -6.38
N SER A 57 21.77 -3.13 -5.51
CA SER A 57 22.24 -3.28 -4.13
C SER A 57 21.28 -4.16 -3.31
N PRO A 58 21.78 -5.18 -2.58
CA PRO A 58 20.96 -5.97 -1.66
C PRO A 58 20.47 -5.15 -0.46
N ASP A 59 21.05 -3.97 -0.21
CA ASP A 59 20.61 -3.07 0.84
C ASP A 59 19.24 -2.45 0.55
N ALA A 60 18.82 -2.36 -0.72
CA ALA A 60 17.50 -1.88 -1.11
C ALA A 60 16.38 -2.74 -0.52
N ASP A 61 16.48 -4.06 -0.64
CA ASP A 61 15.49 -4.98 -0.07
C ASP A 61 15.58 -5.08 1.44
N ARG A 62 16.79 -5.04 2.00
CA ARG A 62 16.94 -4.93 3.45
C ARG A 62 16.27 -3.67 3.99
N TYR A 63 16.38 -2.55 3.27
CA TYR A 63 15.72 -1.30 3.64
C TYR A 63 14.20 -1.46 3.62
N CYS A 64 13.65 -2.02 2.54
CA CYS A 64 12.22 -2.28 2.38
C CYS A 64 11.67 -3.23 3.45
N ALA A 65 12.35 -4.33 3.74
CA ALA A 65 11.96 -5.29 4.78
C ALA A 65 11.84 -4.66 6.17
N LEU A 66 12.70 -3.69 6.49
CA LEU A 66 12.73 -3.00 7.78
C LEU A 66 11.85 -1.74 7.81
N LEU A 67 11.34 -1.30 6.65
CA LEU A 67 10.63 -0.04 6.53
C LEU A 67 9.35 0.02 7.38
N PRO A 68 8.51 -1.03 7.45
CA PRO A 68 7.33 -1.05 8.32
C PRO A 68 7.67 -0.72 9.78
N ASP A 69 8.63 -1.43 10.36
CA ASP A 69 9.05 -1.23 11.75
C ASP A 69 9.65 0.17 11.97
N ARG A 70 10.44 0.66 11.01
CA ARG A 70 11.02 2.01 11.06
C ARG A 70 9.93 3.09 11.01
N ILE A 71 8.91 2.92 10.17
CA ILE A 71 7.77 3.83 10.09
C ILE A 71 7.04 3.87 11.44
N VAL A 72 6.75 2.71 12.05
CA VAL A 72 6.09 2.65 13.35
C VAL A 72 6.94 3.34 14.42
N GLN A 73 8.22 2.99 14.52
CA GLN A 73 9.13 3.58 15.50
C GLN A 73 9.24 5.09 15.32
N ALA A 74 9.47 5.56 14.09
CA ALA A 74 9.57 6.99 13.79
C ALA A 74 8.26 7.72 14.11
N SER A 75 7.12 7.14 13.76
CA SER A 75 5.79 7.71 14.06
C SER A 75 5.58 7.87 15.57
N MET A 76 5.96 6.87 16.38
CA MET A 76 5.91 6.99 17.84
C MET A 76 6.80 8.13 18.37
N MET A 77 7.98 8.33 17.78
CA MET A 77 8.94 9.35 18.20
C MET A 77 8.49 10.77 17.85
N VAL A 78 7.89 10.97 16.66
CA VAL A 78 7.63 12.32 16.14
C VAL A 78 6.16 12.72 16.18
N LEU A 79 5.24 11.76 16.11
CA LEU A 79 3.79 12.01 16.18
C LEU A 79 3.22 11.71 17.58
N GLY A 80 4.03 11.17 18.48
CA GLY A 80 3.69 10.87 19.86
C GLY A 80 3.16 9.44 20.06
N SER A 81 3.47 8.85 21.22
CA SER A 81 3.13 7.46 21.54
C SER A 81 1.67 7.20 21.92
N ALA A 82 0.87 8.25 22.10
CA ALA A 82 -0.55 8.14 22.46
C ALA A 82 -1.47 7.90 21.25
N VAL A 83 -0.93 7.95 20.03
CA VAL A 83 -1.66 7.70 18.77
C VAL A 83 -1.53 6.22 18.39
N ASP A 84 -2.56 5.68 17.73
CA ASP A 84 -2.54 4.31 17.21
C ASP A 84 -1.62 4.18 15.98
N HIS A 85 -0.44 3.61 16.21
CA HIS A 85 0.59 3.35 15.21
C HIS A 85 0.58 1.91 14.67
N SER A 86 -0.49 1.14 14.91
CA SER A 86 -0.60 -0.22 14.34
C SER A 86 -0.53 -0.18 12.82
N LEU A 87 0.21 -1.12 12.22
CA LEU A 87 0.21 -1.29 10.77
C LEU A 87 -0.90 -2.27 10.37
N PRO A 88 -1.34 -2.29 9.10
CA PRO A 88 -2.36 -3.24 8.64
C PRO A 88 -2.04 -4.68 9.06
N GLY A 89 -0.78 -5.08 8.91
CA GLY A 89 -0.27 -6.41 9.25
C GLY A 89 -0.38 -6.82 10.71
N THR A 90 -0.59 -5.87 11.63
CA THR A 90 -0.81 -6.16 13.06
C THR A 90 -2.23 -5.81 13.51
N ALA A 91 -2.90 -4.89 12.82
CA ALA A 91 -4.25 -4.46 13.15
C ALA A 91 -5.34 -5.42 12.65
N PHE A 92 -5.11 -6.11 11.53
CA PHE A 92 -6.19 -6.76 10.77
C PHE A 92 -5.90 -8.20 10.36
N THR A 93 -4.84 -8.85 10.86
CA THR A 93 -4.45 -10.20 10.40
C THR A 93 -4.94 -11.33 11.32
N GLU A 94 -5.67 -11.01 12.38
CA GLU A 94 -6.20 -12.01 13.31
C GLU A 94 -7.11 -13.00 12.58
N GLY A 95 -6.78 -14.30 12.65
CA GLY A 95 -7.57 -15.39 12.07
C GLY A 95 -7.17 -15.81 10.65
N VAL A 96 -6.27 -15.08 9.98
CA VAL A 96 -5.77 -15.46 8.65
C VAL A 96 -4.87 -16.70 8.74
N SER A 97 -5.11 -17.69 7.89
CA SER A 97 -4.18 -18.80 7.67
C SER A 97 -3.43 -18.64 6.35
N VAL A 98 -2.21 -19.18 6.28
CA VAL A 98 -1.38 -19.16 5.08
C VAL A 98 -1.07 -20.59 4.64
N GLU A 99 -1.38 -20.90 3.40
CA GLU A 99 -1.11 -22.18 2.76
C GLU A 99 -0.08 -21.98 1.63
N ASN A 100 0.92 -22.85 1.51
CA ASN A 100 1.86 -22.77 0.40
C ASN A 100 1.37 -23.65 -0.76
N SER A 101 1.43 -23.10 -1.97
CA SER A 101 1.05 -23.78 -3.21
C SER A 101 2.14 -23.64 -4.26
N GLU A 102 1.95 -24.29 -5.42
CA GLU A 102 2.85 -24.14 -6.57
C GLU A 102 2.75 -22.77 -7.25
N VAL A 103 1.70 -21.99 -6.98
CA VAL A 103 1.48 -20.65 -7.55
C VAL A 103 1.75 -19.51 -6.57
N GLY A 104 2.21 -19.83 -5.35
CA GLY A 104 2.53 -18.85 -4.30
C GLY A 104 1.90 -19.16 -2.95
N ALA A 105 1.96 -18.18 -2.05
CA ALA A 105 1.35 -18.26 -0.72
C ALA A 105 -0.12 -17.83 -0.78
N ILE A 106 -1.02 -18.66 -0.27
CA ILE A 106 -2.46 -18.43 -0.27
C ILE A 106 -2.89 -17.98 1.12
N PHE A 107 -3.35 -16.75 1.22
CA PHE A 107 -3.93 -16.14 2.42
C PHE A 107 -5.43 -16.43 2.45
N VAL A 108 -5.84 -17.21 3.44
CA VAL A 108 -7.23 -17.63 3.62
C VAL A 108 -7.81 -16.87 4.83
N PRO A 109 -8.83 -16.01 4.62
CA PRO A 109 -9.47 -15.30 5.72
C PRO A 109 -10.37 -16.22 6.53
N SER A 110 -10.69 -15.80 7.77
CA SER A 110 -11.53 -16.60 8.66
C SER A 110 -12.98 -16.76 8.16
N GLU A 111 -13.47 -15.80 7.38
CA GLU A 111 -14.80 -15.83 6.75
C GLU A 111 -14.65 -15.60 5.24
N GLN A 112 -14.72 -16.68 4.45
CA GLN A 112 -14.55 -16.60 3.00
C GLN A 112 -15.83 -16.18 2.29
N ASN A 113 -15.72 -15.25 1.35
CA ASN A 113 -16.83 -14.73 0.55
C ASN A 113 -16.92 -15.37 -0.86
N GLY A 114 -16.01 -16.28 -1.20
CA GLY A 114 -15.92 -16.98 -2.50
C GLY A 114 -15.16 -16.22 -3.60
N ARG A 115 -14.72 -14.98 -3.36
CA ARG A 115 -13.89 -14.20 -4.26
C ARG A 115 -12.41 -14.54 -4.08
N TRP A 116 -11.66 -14.35 -5.16
CA TRP A 116 -10.22 -14.54 -5.16
C TRP A 116 -9.49 -13.31 -5.66
N ALA A 117 -8.26 -13.13 -5.19
CA ALA A 117 -7.34 -12.17 -5.76
C ALA A 117 -5.94 -12.74 -5.93
N VAL A 118 -5.18 -12.18 -6.86
CA VAL A 118 -3.76 -12.47 -7.08
C VAL A 118 -2.99 -11.18 -6.80
N SER A 119 -2.14 -11.20 -5.78
CA SER A 119 -1.38 -10.04 -5.30
C SER A 119 0.09 -10.08 -5.75
N LEU A 120 0.61 -8.91 -6.14
CA LEU A 120 1.93 -8.74 -6.75
C LEU A 120 2.72 -7.63 -6.03
N HIS A 121 3.84 -8.03 -5.45
CA HIS A 121 4.69 -7.13 -4.68
C HIS A 121 5.39 -6.06 -5.53
N SER A 122 5.80 -4.97 -4.89
CA SER A 122 6.69 -3.97 -5.48
C SER A 122 8.13 -4.47 -5.57
N GLY A 123 8.94 -3.86 -6.44
CA GLY A 123 10.35 -4.26 -6.55
C GLY A 123 11.11 -3.74 -7.75
N GLY A 124 10.50 -2.95 -8.62
CA GLY A 124 11.09 -2.65 -9.94
C GLY A 124 11.35 -3.92 -10.77
N TRP A 125 10.73 -5.05 -10.40
CA TRP A 125 10.92 -6.39 -10.94
C TRP A 125 12.30 -7.03 -10.79
N TRP A 126 13.22 -6.44 -10.03
CA TRP A 126 14.55 -7.02 -9.77
C TRP A 126 14.82 -7.33 -8.29
N ARG A 127 13.85 -7.02 -7.44
CA ARG A 127 13.93 -7.17 -5.98
C ARG A 127 12.52 -7.30 -5.39
N GLY A 128 12.41 -7.32 -4.07
CA GLY A 128 11.14 -7.35 -3.34
C GLY A 128 10.72 -8.74 -2.89
N ASP A 129 11.56 -9.75 -3.12
CA ASP A 129 11.37 -11.13 -2.69
C ASP A 129 11.83 -11.36 -1.24
N GLY A 130 11.79 -12.63 -0.80
CA GLY A 130 12.36 -13.06 0.47
C GLY A 130 11.89 -12.23 1.66
N LYS A 131 12.81 -11.61 2.41
CA LYS A 131 12.47 -10.84 3.61
C LYS A 131 11.65 -9.57 3.31
N ALA A 132 11.87 -8.93 2.16
CA ALA A 132 11.09 -7.76 1.79
C ALA A 132 9.64 -8.16 1.56
N LEU A 133 9.41 -9.26 0.83
CA LEU A 133 8.08 -9.84 0.61
C LEU A 133 7.37 -10.15 1.94
N GLU A 134 8.04 -10.89 2.83
CA GLU A 134 7.48 -11.36 4.10
C GLU A 134 7.16 -10.24 5.09
N MET A 135 8.02 -9.21 5.16
CA MET A 135 7.90 -8.18 6.20
C MET A 135 7.15 -6.95 5.71
N GLN A 136 7.26 -6.59 4.43
CA GLN A 136 6.66 -5.38 3.88
C GLN A 136 5.30 -5.64 3.24
N TRP A 137 5.20 -6.68 2.41
CA TRP A 137 4.04 -6.84 1.51
C TRP A 137 3.01 -7.83 2.03
N ARG A 138 3.42 -9.05 2.38
CA ARG A 138 2.52 -10.12 2.86
C ARG A 138 1.66 -9.74 4.06
N PRO A 139 2.11 -8.90 5.02
CA PRO A 139 1.23 -8.47 6.10
C PRO A 139 0.08 -7.56 5.62
N GLU A 140 0.28 -6.77 4.56
CA GLU A 140 -0.80 -6.00 3.93
C GLU A 140 -1.76 -6.90 3.14
N VAL A 141 -1.23 -7.91 2.46
CA VAL A 141 -2.03 -8.93 1.77
C VAL A 141 -2.93 -9.69 2.75
N ALA A 142 -2.36 -10.16 3.86
CA ALA A 142 -3.11 -10.83 4.92
C ALA A 142 -4.21 -9.93 5.50
N ALA A 143 -3.92 -8.66 5.73
CA ALA A 143 -4.89 -7.69 6.22
C ALA A 143 -6.03 -7.46 5.22
N ALA A 144 -5.72 -7.32 3.93
CA ALA A 144 -6.72 -7.16 2.88
C ALA A 144 -7.60 -8.42 2.74
N ALA A 145 -7.00 -9.62 2.81
CA ALA A 145 -7.73 -10.88 2.79
C ALA A 145 -8.73 -10.95 3.94
N GLN A 146 -8.27 -10.69 5.18
CA GLN A 146 -9.12 -10.76 6.37
C GLN A 146 -10.27 -9.76 6.36
N LEU A 147 -10.01 -8.52 5.95
CA LEU A 147 -11.03 -7.47 5.94
C LEU A 147 -12.09 -7.67 4.86
N SER A 148 -11.71 -8.22 3.70
CA SER A 148 -12.61 -8.42 2.57
C SER A 148 -13.35 -9.76 2.62
N GLY A 149 -12.76 -10.78 3.27
CA GLY A 149 -13.18 -12.17 3.14
C GLY A 149 -12.75 -12.82 1.81
N THR A 150 -11.89 -12.16 1.03
CA THR A 150 -11.35 -12.66 -0.24
C THR A 150 -10.14 -13.55 0.03
N THR A 151 -10.08 -14.71 -0.65
CA THR A 151 -8.87 -15.56 -0.64
C THR A 151 -7.82 -14.95 -1.58
N ILE A 152 -6.60 -14.70 -1.09
CA ILE A 152 -5.57 -14.00 -1.88
C ILE A 152 -4.34 -14.87 -2.10
N ILE A 153 -3.94 -15.06 -3.35
CA ILE A 153 -2.68 -15.69 -3.74
C ILE A 153 -1.62 -14.60 -3.87
N ASP A 154 -0.56 -14.64 -3.07
CA ASP A 154 0.64 -13.80 -3.23
C ASP A 154 1.68 -14.56 -4.07
N VAL A 155 1.97 -13.99 -5.24
CA VAL A 155 2.90 -14.60 -6.21
C VAL A 155 4.29 -14.02 -5.98
N ASP A 156 5.23 -14.88 -5.59
CA ASP A 156 6.67 -14.60 -5.59
C ASP A 156 7.19 -14.79 -7.02
N TYR A 157 6.85 -13.85 -7.90
CA TYR A 157 7.06 -13.97 -9.33
C TYR A 157 8.55 -13.88 -9.69
N PRO A 158 9.00 -14.54 -10.77
CA PRO A 158 10.42 -14.55 -11.16
C PRO A 158 10.94 -13.14 -11.46
N LEU A 159 12.17 -12.82 -11.06
CA LEU A 159 12.73 -11.46 -11.14
C LEU A 159 13.73 -11.30 -12.30
N ALA A 160 13.83 -10.06 -12.79
CA ALA A 160 14.84 -9.61 -13.73
C ALA A 160 16.17 -9.32 -13.01
N PRO A 161 17.33 -9.46 -13.67
CA PRO A 161 17.50 -9.75 -15.10
C PRO A 161 17.44 -11.23 -15.48
N GLU A 162 17.33 -12.15 -14.51
CA GLU A 162 17.33 -13.59 -14.76
C GLU A 162 16.11 -14.05 -15.56
N HIS A 163 14.99 -13.34 -15.43
CA HIS A 163 13.74 -13.63 -16.11
C HIS A 163 13.16 -12.43 -16.84
N THR A 164 12.41 -12.74 -17.90
CA THR A 164 11.72 -11.80 -18.78
C THR A 164 10.34 -11.43 -18.25
N VAL A 165 9.76 -10.34 -18.76
CA VAL A 165 8.37 -9.97 -18.49
C VAL A 165 7.40 -11.06 -18.93
N ALA A 166 7.70 -11.80 -20.00
CA ALA A 166 6.88 -12.92 -20.45
C ALA A 166 6.78 -14.03 -19.39
N GLU A 167 7.90 -14.37 -18.74
CA GLU A 167 7.93 -15.37 -17.67
C GLU A 167 7.21 -14.88 -16.40
N MET A 168 7.35 -13.59 -16.07
CA MET A 168 6.58 -12.96 -14.99
C MET A 168 5.08 -13.06 -15.24
N VAL A 169 4.62 -12.64 -16.42
CA VAL A 169 3.21 -12.70 -16.83
C VAL A 169 2.67 -14.13 -16.80
N GLN A 170 3.45 -15.11 -17.27
CA GLN A 170 3.07 -16.53 -17.20
C GLN A 170 2.91 -17.03 -15.76
N SER A 171 3.82 -16.63 -14.86
CA SER A 171 3.73 -16.99 -13.43
C SER A 171 2.46 -16.42 -12.79
N VAL A 172 2.09 -15.18 -13.08
CA VAL A 172 0.86 -14.57 -12.56
C VAL A 172 -0.38 -15.20 -13.20
N GLN A 173 -0.36 -15.48 -14.51
CA GLN A 173 -1.47 -16.14 -15.19
C GLN A 173 -1.75 -17.53 -14.58
N ALA A 174 -0.71 -18.29 -14.23
CA ALA A 174 -0.87 -19.57 -13.55
C ALA A 174 -1.61 -19.44 -12.20
N ALA A 175 -1.39 -18.37 -11.45
CA ALA A 175 -2.12 -18.09 -10.21
C ALA A 175 -3.59 -17.71 -10.47
N VAL A 176 -3.87 -16.95 -11.53
CA VAL A 176 -5.24 -16.64 -11.95
C VAL A 176 -5.98 -17.91 -12.34
N ASP A 177 -5.35 -18.76 -13.16
CA ASP A 177 -5.92 -20.03 -13.61
C ASP A 177 -6.15 -20.98 -12.42
N TYR A 178 -5.20 -21.06 -11.49
CA TYR A 178 -5.35 -21.81 -10.25
C TYR A 178 -6.57 -21.36 -9.45
N ALA A 179 -6.78 -20.05 -9.28
CA ALA A 179 -7.95 -19.53 -8.59
C ALA A 179 -9.26 -19.97 -9.28
N ARG A 180 -9.32 -19.94 -10.62
CA ARG A 180 -10.49 -20.42 -11.39
C ARG A 180 -10.75 -21.91 -11.21
N GLU A 181 -9.70 -22.73 -11.25
CA GLU A 181 -9.80 -24.16 -11.02
C GLU A 181 -10.31 -24.49 -9.61
N HIS A 182 -10.05 -23.60 -8.64
CA HIS A 182 -10.55 -23.68 -7.26
C HIS A 182 -11.89 -22.95 -7.04
N GLY A 183 -12.61 -22.65 -8.13
CA GLY A 183 -14.00 -22.17 -8.08
C GLY A 183 -14.16 -20.66 -7.96
N ALA A 184 -13.11 -19.87 -8.21
CA ALA A 184 -13.23 -18.42 -8.24
C ALA A 184 -14.17 -17.95 -9.37
N GLU A 185 -15.37 -17.50 -9.01
CA GLU A 185 -16.28 -16.83 -9.96
C GLU A 185 -15.73 -15.47 -10.38
N ARG A 186 -14.97 -14.82 -9.48
CA ARG A 186 -14.34 -13.53 -9.72
C ARG A 186 -12.88 -13.52 -9.23
N VAL A 187 -11.96 -13.07 -10.07
CA VAL A 187 -10.53 -12.89 -9.76
C VAL A 187 -10.12 -11.43 -9.99
N THR A 188 -9.60 -10.81 -8.94
CA THR A 188 -8.96 -9.49 -8.99
C THR A 188 -7.45 -9.66 -9.05
N VAL A 189 -6.77 -8.98 -9.97
CA VAL A 189 -5.30 -8.84 -9.90
C VAL A 189 -4.97 -7.53 -9.17
N TRP A 190 -4.12 -7.63 -8.17
CA TRP A 190 -3.71 -6.51 -7.31
C TRP A 190 -2.20 -6.36 -7.34
N GLY A 191 -1.69 -5.16 -7.58
CA GLY A 191 -0.26 -4.92 -7.52
C GLY A 191 0.12 -3.58 -6.92
N TYR A 192 1.29 -3.57 -6.25
CA TYR A 192 1.92 -2.36 -5.72
C TYR A 192 3.11 -1.92 -6.59
N SER A 193 3.13 -0.65 -7.03
CA SER A 193 4.26 -0.07 -7.78
C SER A 193 4.52 -0.84 -9.07
N SER A 194 5.73 -1.38 -9.27
CA SER A 194 6.04 -2.28 -10.39
C SER A 194 5.14 -3.52 -10.44
N GLY A 195 4.70 -4.03 -9.27
CA GLY A 195 3.70 -5.10 -9.21
C GLY A 195 2.35 -4.66 -9.81
N GLY A 196 1.99 -3.38 -9.69
CA GLY A 196 0.81 -2.80 -10.33
C GLY A 196 0.94 -2.75 -11.86
N ALA A 197 2.15 -2.43 -12.36
CA ALA A 197 2.43 -2.52 -13.78
C ALA A 197 2.34 -3.96 -14.30
N LEU A 198 2.83 -4.94 -13.53
CA LEU A 198 2.67 -6.36 -13.87
C LEU A 198 1.20 -6.82 -13.82
N ALA A 199 0.43 -6.38 -12.82
CA ALA A 199 -1.00 -6.70 -12.70
C ALA A 199 -1.78 -6.25 -13.96
N ALA A 200 -1.48 -5.06 -14.47
CA ALA A 200 -2.14 -4.49 -15.65
C ALA A 200 -1.78 -5.21 -16.98
N LEU A 201 -0.80 -6.11 -16.98
CA LEU A 201 -0.45 -6.95 -18.13
C LEU A 201 -1.19 -8.29 -18.15
N VAL A 202 -1.87 -8.66 -17.06
CA VAL A 202 -2.45 -9.99 -16.87
C VAL A 202 -3.99 -9.91 -16.93
N PRO A 203 -4.65 -10.68 -17.79
CA PRO A 203 -6.11 -10.66 -17.88
C PRO A 203 -6.76 -11.21 -16.60
N ALA A 204 -7.73 -10.48 -16.07
CA ALA A 204 -8.55 -10.86 -14.92
C ALA A 204 -9.90 -10.10 -14.97
N ASP A 205 -10.77 -10.27 -13.98
CA ASP A 205 -12.06 -9.55 -13.99
C ASP A 205 -11.93 -8.11 -13.49
N ALA A 206 -11.06 -7.87 -12.51
CA ALA A 206 -10.88 -6.58 -11.89
C ALA A 206 -9.40 -6.28 -11.62
N LEU A 207 -9.07 -5.01 -11.52
CA LEU A 207 -7.70 -4.52 -11.34
C LEU A 207 -7.62 -3.57 -10.14
N LEU A 208 -6.80 -3.92 -9.16
CA LEU A 208 -6.45 -3.05 -8.03
C LEU A 208 -5.00 -2.58 -8.17
N LEU A 209 -4.80 -1.27 -8.28
CA LEU A 209 -3.47 -0.69 -8.41
C LEU A 209 -3.15 0.14 -7.18
N THR A 210 -2.13 -0.27 -6.44
CA THR A 210 -1.54 0.54 -5.37
C THR A 210 -0.32 1.26 -5.89
N PHE A 211 -0.36 2.60 -5.96
CA PHE A 211 0.75 3.46 -6.38
C PHE A 211 1.52 2.92 -7.62
N PRO A 212 0.82 2.61 -8.73
CA PRO A 212 1.41 1.88 -9.85
C PRO A 212 2.57 2.65 -10.51
N ASP A 213 3.64 1.95 -10.90
CA ASP A 213 4.77 2.50 -11.68
C ASP A 213 4.80 1.88 -13.08
N PHE A 214 3.94 2.37 -13.99
CA PHE A 214 3.91 1.91 -15.38
C PHE A 214 5.21 2.25 -16.13
N GLY A 215 5.90 3.32 -15.70
CA GLY A 215 7.20 3.71 -16.25
C GLY A 215 8.31 2.69 -16.00
N ALA A 216 8.17 1.80 -14.99
CA ALA A 216 9.09 0.68 -14.79
C ALA A 216 9.20 -0.21 -16.04
N LEU A 217 8.10 -0.40 -16.78
CA LEU A 217 8.09 -1.18 -18.01
C LEU A 217 9.03 -0.61 -19.06
N ALA A 218 8.91 0.69 -19.34
CA ALA A 218 9.71 1.35 -20.36
C ALA A 218 11.20 1.43 -20.03
N LYS A 219 11.57 1.29 -18.74
CA LYS A 219 12.96 1.35 -18.25
C LYS A 219 13.68 0.00 -18.30
N LEU A 220 12.99 -1.09 -18.65
CA LEU A 220 13.63 -2.40 -18.82
C LEU A 220 14.46 -2.48 -20.12
N PRO A 221 15.55 -3.25 -20.12
CA PRO A 221 16.22 -3.68 -21.35
C PRO A 221 15.23 -4.37 -22.30
N GLU A 222 15.39 -4.16 -23.61
CA GLU A 222 14.47 -4.69 -24.63
C GLU A 222 14.39 -6.21 -24.60
N GLU A 223 15.50 -6.89 -24.28
CA GLU A 223 15.57 -8.35 -24.19
C GLU A 223 14.76 -8.92 -23.01
N ILE A 224 14.58 -8.13 -21.95
CA ILE A 224 13.80 -8.51 -20.76
C ILE A 224 12.34 -8.09 -20.97
N ARG A 225 12.12 -6.89 -21.50
CA ARG A 225 10.79 -6.31 -21.73
C ARG A 225 10.01 -7.02 -22.83
N GLY A 226 10.69 -7.42 -23.92
CA GLY A 226 10.04 -7.90 -25.13
C GLY A 226 9.09 -6.86 -25.75
N GLU A 227 7.96 -7.34 -26.28
CA GLU A 227 6.95 -6.52 -26.95
C GLU A 227 5.92 -5.89 -25.98
N TYR A 228 6.05 -6.15 -24.68
CA TYR A 228 5.10 -5.64 -23.69
C TYR A 228 5.11 -4.11 -23.63
N ALA A 229 3.90 -3.56 -23.61
CA ALA A 229 3.60 -2.15 -23.42
C ALA A 229 2.28 -2.04 -22.64
N LEU A 230 2.13 -0.95 -21.88
CA LEU A 230 0.90 -0.63 -21.17
C LEU A 230 0.19 0.52 -21.87
N ASP A 231 -1.11 0.34 -22.12
CA ASP A 231 -1.99 1.36 -22.66
C ASP A 231 -3.13 1.61 -21.66
N GLU A 232 -3.02 2.71 -20.91
CA GLU A 232 -4.01 3.12 -19.92
C GLU A 232 -5.41 3.28 -20.50
N ALA A 233 -5.54 3.66 -21.77
CA ALA A 233 -6.83 3.84 -22.43
C ALA A 233 -7.50 2.51 -22.80
N ALA A 234 -6.73 1.41 -22.86
CA ALA A 234 -7.25 0.08 -23.17
C ALA A 234 -7.73 -0.68 -21.92
N LEU A 235 -7.22 -0.34 -20.73
CA LEU A 235 -7.54 -1.03 -19.47
C LEU A 235 -9.05 -1.03 -19.14
N PRO A 236 -9.84 0.04 -19.34
CA PRO A 236 -11.28 0.03 -19.06
C PRO A 236 -12.08 -0.96 -19.91
N ALA A 237 -11.54 -1.39 -21.06
CA ALA A 237 -12.15 -2.43 -21.89
C ALA A 237 -11.74 -3.85 -21.45
N ALA A 238 -10.63 -3.97 -20.72
CA ALA A 238 -10.07 -5.25 -20.28
C ALA A 238 -10.59 -5.70 -18.90
N TYR A 239 -10.93 -4.74 -18.01
CA TYR A 239 -11.38 -5.03 -16.65
C TYR A 239 -12.79 -4.46 -16.40
N SER A 240 -13.60 -5.21 -15.67
CA SER A 240 -14.96 -4.81 -15.29
C SER A 240 -14.98 -3.73 -14.21
N ASP A 241 -14.01 -3.76 -13.30
CA ASP A 241 -13.83 -2.78 -12.23
C ASP A 241 -12.33 -2.49 -12.06
N ILE A 242 -11.99 -1.22 -11.83
CA ILE A 242 -10.61 -0.77 -11.61
C ILE A 242 -10.60 0.19 -10.43
N LEU A 243 -9.69 -0.02 -9.48
CA LEU A 243 -9.35 0.95 -8.43
C LEU A 243 -7.88 1.36 -8.56
N VAL A 244 -7.65 2.65 -8.68
CA VAL A 244 -6.31 3.26 -8.68
C VAL A 244 -6.11 4.03 -7.38
N GLN A 245 -5.23 3.53 -6.53
CA GLN A 245 -4.77 4.18 -5.32
C GLN A 245 -3.52 5.00 -5.63
N THR A 246 -3.50 6.28 -5.27
CA THR A 246 -2.42 7.24 -5.59
C THR A 246 -1.90 7.95 -4.35
N ALA A 247 -0.62 8.30 -4.36
CA ALA A 247 0.03 9.07 -3.32
C ALA A 247 0.07 10.56 -3.74
N THR A 248 -0.24 11.47 -2.80
CA THR A 248 -0.19 12.93 -3.05
C THR A 248 1.23 13.46 -3.28
N GLN A 249 2.25 12.78 -2.75
CA GLN A 249 3.66 13.17 -2.85
C GLN A 249 4.51 12.02 -3.42
N ASP A 250 4.04 11.37 -4.48
CA ASP A 250 4.78 10.28 -5.14
C ASP A 250 6.05 10.80 -5.83
N GLU A 251 7.21 10.41 -5.31
CA GLU A 251 8.52 10.81 -5.80
C GLU A 251 9.14 9.81 -6.79
N ILE A 252 8.43 8.73 -7.11
CA ILE A 252 8.98 7.56 -7.82
C ILE A 252 8.23 7.28 -9.10
N ALA A 253 6.91 7.22 -9.01
CA ALA A 253 6.02 6.89 -10.11
C ALA A 253 5.32 8.15 -10.62
N GLU A 254 5.22 8.26 -11.94
CA GLU A 254 4.30 9.21 -12.53
C GLU A 254 2.86 8.78 -12.22
N ARG A 255 1.97 9.76 -12.05
CA ARG A 255 0.57 9.48 -11.75
C ARG A 255 -0.09 8.79 -12.93
N VAL A 256 -0.61 7.58 -12.71
CA VAL A 256 -1.39 6.82 -13.67
C VAL A 256 -2.87 7.22 -13.57
N GLU A 257 -3.50 7.53 -14.70
CA GLU A 257 -4.90 7.94 -14.77
C GLU A 257 -5.67 7.07 -15.77
N ILE A 258 -6.47 6.13 -15.24
CA ILE A 258 -7.25 5.21 -16.07
C ILE A 258 -8.68 5.76 -16.23
N PRO A 259 -9.16 6.00 -17.48
CA PRO A 259 -10.49 6.54 -17.70
C PRO A 259 -11.61 5.67 -17.10
N GLY A 260 -12.43 6.27 -16.24
CA GLY A 260 -13.57 5.57 -15.62
C GLY A 260 -13.20 4.64 -14.45
N ALA A 261 -11.93 4.57 -14.06
CA ALA A 261 -11.52 3.87 -12.85
C ALA A 261 -11.99 4.60 -11.58
N GLN A 262 -12.25 3.84 -10.53
CA GLN A 262 -12.36 4.38 -9.18
C GLN A 262 -10.99 4.86 -8.74
N THR A 263 -10.93 5.97 -8.01
CA THR A 263 -9.67 6.54 -7.54
C THR A 263 -9.72 6.82 -6.04
N ALA A 264 -8.65 6.47 -5.34
CA ALA A 264 -8.43 6.88 -3.96
C ALA A 264 -7.06 7.55 -3.83
N GLU A 265 -6.99 8.66 -3.10
CA GLU A 265 -5.76 9.44 -2.96
C GLU A 265 -5.39 9.57 -1.48
N TYR A 266 -4.09 9.41 -1.19
CA TYR A 266 -3.58 9.31 0.16
C TYR A 266 -2.50 10.35 0.43
N VAL A 267 -2.52 10.93 1.63
CA VAL A 267 -1.43 11.77 2.14
C VAL A 267 -0.24 10.87 2.49
N SER A 268 0.55 10.56 1.46
CA SER A 268 1.71 9.69 1.51
C SER A 268 2.71 10.07 0.43
N MET A 269 3.95 9.62 0.65
CA MET A 269 4.95 9.42 -0.39
C MET A 269 4.77 8.03 -1.02
N HIS A 270 5.61 7.63 -1.97
CA HIS A 270 5.48 6.33 -2.63
C HIS A 270 5.63 5.15 -1.65
N ARG A 271 6.50 5.28 -0.65
CA ARG A 271 6.79 4.22 0.34
C ARG A 271 6.47 4.59 1.79
N ILE A 272 6.29 5.87 2.07
CA ILE A 272 6.16 6.39 3.43
C ILE A 272 4.78 7.02 3.58
N SER A 273 4.04 6.53 4.56
CA SER A 273 2.82 7.14 5.07
C SER A 273 2.78 6.99 6.58
N THR A 274 1.91 7.72 7.25
CA THR A 274 1.62 7.40 8.65
C THR A 274 0.92 6.03 8.74
N PRO A 275 1.01 5.32 9.88
CA PRO A 275 0.30 4.07 10.07
C PRO A 275 -1.21 4.20 9.88
N ALA A 276 -1.80 5.34 10.28
CA ALA A 276 -3.22 5.61 10.08
C ALA A 276 -3.61 5.66 8.59
N VAL A 277 -2.80 6.31 7.76
CA VAL A 277 -3.00 6.36 6.30
C VAL A 277 -2.81 4.96 5.67
N ALA A 278 -1.81 4.20 6.13
CA ALA A 278 -1.62 2.82 5.67
C ALA A 278 -2.83 1.94 5.99
N ARG A 279 -3.41 2.07 7.20
CA ARG A 279 -4.65 1.38 7.59
C ARG A 279 -5.84 1.81 6.75
N GLN A 280 -5.97 3.10 6.40
CA GLN A 280 -7.04 3.57 5.51
C GLN A 280 -6.90 2.95 4.12
N ARG A 281 -5.70 2.99 3.53
CA ARG A 281 -5.45 2.40 2.21
C ARG A 281 -5.86 0.93 2.14
N ILE A 282 -5.50 0.13 3.14
CA ILE A 282 -5.85 -1.29 3.16
C ILE A 282 -7.33 -1.54 3.39
N LYS A 283 -8.04 -0.67 4.12
CA LYS A 283 -9.50 -0.76 4.21
C LYS A 283 -10.15 -0.50 2.85
N ASP A 284 -9.68 0.49 2.11
CA ASP A 284 -10.22 0.79 0.78
C ASP A 284 -9.90 -0.33 -0.22
N SER A 285 -8.70 -0.93 -0.13
CA SER A 285 -8.37 -2.14 -0.89
C SER A 285 -9.32 -3.29 -0.57
N ALA A 286 -9.64 -3.49 0.71
CA ALA A 286 -10.55 -4.55 1.15
C ALA A 286 -12.01 -4.29 0.77
N GLU A 287 -12.46 -3.02 0.74
CA GLU A 287 -13.80 -2.67 0.27
C GLU A 287 -13.98 -2.92 -1.24
N PHE A 288 -12.90 -2.77 -2.02
CA PHE A 288 -12.91 -3.06 -3.45
C PHE A 288 -12.92 -4.57 -3.77
N LEU A 289 -12.24 -5.38 -2.96
CA LEU A 289 -12.10 -6.83 -3.13
C LEU A 289 -13.41 -7.58 -2.81
#